data_AF-A0A1I4ZC75-F1
#
_entry.id   AF-A0A1I4ZC75-F1
#
_cell.length_a   1.000
_cell.length_b   1.000
_cell.length_c   1.000
_cell.angle_alpha   90.00
_cell.angle_beta   90.00
_cell.angle_gamma   90.00
#
_symmetry.space_group_name_H-M   'P 1'
#
loop_
_entity.id
_entity.type
_entity.pdbx_description
1 polymer ?
#
loop_
_entity_poly.entity_id
_entity_poly.type
_entity_poly.pdbx_seq_one_letter_code
_entity_poly.pdbx_strand_id
1 'polypeptide(L)'
;MEFTSWVRIVTYRYGLAPLSSAGSLHGVGGRFNAGTDLDDQTLKAWPCLYIAQDYETAFREKFQLATGDNLGGLTALDLALTPNASHSTVVLRGQLANVFALNDDKALNAVCRVLRRIKMPEAAVRLQKRLKISSRDNYMIRSPFQLKRALLAQNWRLQPVQFGMPAPSQIFAELIRAAGFEGVLYESTKGPGQCLAIFPEALEDGSYVELVDPAPEPIKHTRLDCTNSDALSGWDDVAKQLRPTA
;
A
#
# COMPACT_ATOMS: atom_id res chain seq x y z
N MET A 1 -1.04 0.45 -18.10
CA MET A 1 -1.79 1.54 -17.45
C MET A 1 -0.97 2.81 -17.53
N GLU A 2 -1.44 3.80 -18.28
CA GLU A 2 -0.87 5.14 -18.27
C GLU A 2 -1.60 6.01 -17.27
N PHE A 3 -0.88 6.95 -16.66
CA PHE A 3 -1.48 7.92 -15.76
C PHE A 3 -0.77 9.26 -15.82
N THR A 4 -1.56 10.33 -15.74
CA THR A 4 -1.11 11.71 -15.78
C THR A 4 -1.73 12.48 -14.63
N SER A 5 -0.95 13.37 -14.03
CA SER A 5 -1.41 14.27 -12.96
C SER A 5 -1.83 13.58 -11.67
N TRP A 6 -1.26 12.40 -11.40
CA TRP A 6 -1.41 11.73 -10.11
C TRP A 6 -0.59 12.45 -9.04
N VAL A 7 -0.95 12.30 -7.78
CA VAL A 7 -0.41 13.11 -6.69
C VAL A 7 0.20 12.24 -5.61
N ARG A 8 1.32 12.72 -5.07
CA ARG A 8 1.89 12.22 -3.83
C ARG A 8 2.13 13.37 -2.85
N ILE A 9 1.70 13.19 -1.61
CA ILE A 9 1.97 14.14 -0.52
C ILE A 9 2.94 13.51 0.48
N VAL A 10 4.12 14.11 0.62
CA VAL A 10 5.16 13.70 1.56
C VAL A 10 5.30 14.72 2.69
N THR A 11 5.73 14.28 3.87
CA THR A 11 6.09 15.23 4.95
C THR A 11 7.31 16.04 4.50
N TYR A 12 7.36 17.34 4.79
CA TYR A 12 8.34 18.27 4.21
C TYR A 12 9.80 17.85 4.37
N ARG A 13 10.17 17.23 5.49
CA ARG A 13 11.52 16.67 5.70
C ARG A 13 11.96 15.66 4.62
N TYR A 14 11.01 15.05 3.92
CA TYR A 14 11.21 14.09 2.83
C TYR A 14 10.96 14.72 1.45
N GLY A 15 10.75 16.03 1.37
CA GLY A 15 10.46 16.75 0.12
C GLY A 15 11.56 16.65 -0.93
N LEU A 16 12.79 16.32 -0.54
CA LEU A 16 13.91 16.09 -1.45
C LEU A 16 14.01 14.64 -1.99
N ALA A 17 13.14 13.74 -1.52
CA ALA A 17 13.08 12.35 -1.97
C ALA A 17 11.63 11.91 -2.26
N PRO A 18 10.89 12.64 -3.11
CA PRO A 18 9.47 12.42 -3.32
C PRO A 18 9.13 11.10 -4.03
N LEU A 19 10.10 10.40 -4.61
CA LEU A 19 9.94 9.08 -5.24
C LEU A 19 10.47 7.93 -4.37
N SER A 20 10.97 8.22 -3.16
CA SER A 20 11.44 7.17 -2.25
C SER A 20 10.28 6.35 -1.67
N SER A 21 10.49 5.04 -1.56
CA SER A 21 9.57 4.09 -0.93
C SER A 21 9.91 3.79 0.52
N ALA A 22 10.94 4.42 1.09
CA ALA A 22 11.45 4.16 2.44
C ALA A 22 10.36 4.15 3.53
N GLY A 23 9.45 5.13 3.47
CA GLY A 23 8.35 5.26 4.43
C GLY A 23 7.47 4.01 4.55
N SER A 24 7.39 3.20 3.50
CA SER A 24 6.59 1.97 3.47
C SER A 24 7.24 0.79 4.20
N LEU A 25 8.56 0.83 4.44
CA LEU A 25 9.30 -0.24 5.12
C LEU A 25 9.18 -0.17 6.64
N HIS A 26 8.90 1.02 7.18
CA HIS A 26 8.82 1.23 8.62
C HIS A 26 7.54 0.67 9.23
N GLY A 27 7.63 0.25 10.50
CA GLY A 27 6.49 -0.26 11.23
C GLY A 27 5.99 -1.56 10.61
N VAL A 28 4.68 -1.74 10.65
CA VAL A 28 4.00 -2.87 9.99
C VAL A 28 3.88 -2.70 8.47
N GLY A 29 4.32 -1.57 7.93
CA GLY A 29 4.21 -1.20 6.51
C GLY A 29 2.89 -0.52 6.14
N GLY A 30 2.61 -0.51 4.84
CA GLY A 30 1.38 0.04 4.26
C GLY A 30 0.31 -1.03 3.99
N ARG A 31 -0.82 -0.61 3.43
CA ARG A 31 -1.97 -1.52 3.20
C ARG A 31 -1.58 -2.70 2.29
N PHE A 32 -0.75 -2.44 1.29
CA PHE A 32 -0.34 -3.41 0.26
C PHE A 32 1.15 -3.73 0.31
N ASN A 33 1.82 -3.50 1.45
CA ASN A 33 3.19 -3.98 1.64
C ASN A 33 3.49 -4.31 3.10
N ALA A 34 4.30 -5.33 3.34
CA ALA A 34 4.83 -5.60 4.67
C ALA A 34 5.96 -4.63 5.02
N GLY A 35 5.95 -4.15 6.26
CA GLY A 35 7.08 -3.44 6.88
C GLY A 35 7.93 -4.38 7.75
N THR A 36 8.92 -3.79 8.42
CA THR A 36 9.92 -4.53 9.20
C THR A 36 9.42 -5.08 10.54
N ASP A 37 8.27 -4.62 11.04
CA ASP A 37 7.80 -4.95 12.39
C ASP A 37 6.76 -6.09 12.41
N LEU A 38 6.60 -6.81 11.30
CA LEU A 38 5.82 -8.05 11.30
C LEU A 38 6.61 -9.19 11.94
N ASP A 39 5.90 -10.18 12.50
CA ASP A 39 6.53 -11.31 13.16
C ASP A 39 7.39 -12.13 12.19
N ASP A 40 8.52 -12.61 12.70
CA ASP A 40 9.37 -13.56 12.00
C ASP A 40 8.56 -14.77 11.53
N GLN A 41 8.91 -15.32 10.35
CA GLN A 41 8.20 -16.42 9.67
C GLN A 41 6.85 -16.06 9.03
N THR A 42 6.45 -14.79 9.01
CA THR A 42 5.28 -14.33 8.24
C THR A 42 5.68 -13.81 6.84
N LEU A 43 5.59 -12.50 6.61
CA LEU A 43 6.01 -11.84 5.39
C LEU A 43 7.29 -11.05 5.64
N LYS A 44 8.23 -11.13 4.71
CA LYS A 44 9.39 -10.24 4.70
C LYS A 44 8.95 -8.84 4.26
N ALA A 45 9.61 -7.79 4.72
CA ALA A 45 9.32 -6.44 4.25
C ALA A 45 9.65 -6.26 2.76
N TRP A 46 8.92 -5.38 2.07
CA TRP A 46 9.26 -4.93 0.72
C TRP A 46 8.81 -3.48 0.47
N PRO A 47 9.51 -2.74 -0.39
CA PRO A 47 9.20 -1.34 -0.66
C PRO A 47 7.91 -1.20 -1.49
N CYS A 48 7.14 -0.16 -1.19
CA CYS A 48 5.97 0.21 -1.95
C CYS A 48 5.79 1.73 -2.03
N LEU A 49 5.62 2.22 -3.25
CA LEU A 49 5.34 3.62 -3.53
C LEU A 49 3.82 3.81 -3.62
N TYR A 50 3.27 4.68 -2.78
CA TYR A 50 1.84 5.00 -2.79
C TYR A 50 1.61 6.37 -3.44
N ILE A 51 0.70 6.40 -4.41
CA ILE A 51 0.26 7.61 -5.10
C ILE A 51 -1.27 7.60 -5.23
N ALA A 52 -1.89 8.76 -5.40
CA ALA A 52 -3.32 8.91 -5.54
C ALA A 52 -3.70 9.63 -6.84
N GLN A 53 -4.93 9.41 -7.30
CA GLN A 53 -5.42 9.92 -8.58
C GLN A 53 -5.40 11.45 -8.67
N ASP A 54 -5.66 12.13 -7.56
CA ASP A 54 -5.70 13.59 -7.48
C ASP A 54 -5.27 14.09 -6.08
N TYR A 55 -5.18 15.41 -5.94
CA TYR A 55 -4.77 16.06 -4.70
C TYR A 55 -5.71 15.75 -3.53
N GLU A 56 -7.03 15.81 -3.74
CA GLU A 56 -8.03 15.60 -2.69
C GLU A 56 -7.96 14.17 -2.16
N THR A 57 -7.76 13.20 -3.04
CA THR A 57 -7.57 11.79 -2.67
C THR A 57 -6.27 11.59 -1.90
N ALA A 58 -5.17 12.20 -2.35
CA ALA A 58 -3.90 12.16 -1.63
C ALA A 58 -4.00 12.79 -0.23
N PHE A 59 -4.71 13.92 -0.13
CA PHE A 59 -4.94 14.63 1.11
C PHE A 59 -5.74 13.78 2.10
N ARG A 60 -6.86 13.19 1.66
CA ARG A 60 -7.69 12.29 2.46
C ARG A 60 -6.94 11.06 2.95
N GLU A 61 -6.11 10.44 2.10
CA GLU A 61 -5.31 9.29 2.52
C GLU A 61 -4.25 9.67 3.56
N LYS A 62 -3.64 10.85 3.45
CA LYS A 62 -2.65 11.32 4.43
C LYS A 62 -3.28 11.77 5.75
N PHE A 63 -4.31 12.62 5.69
CA PHE A 63 -4.89 13.29 6.85
C PHE A 63 -6.20 12.67 7.36
N GLN A 64 -6.66 11.58 6.73
CA GLN A 64 -7.86 10.82 7.09
C GLN A 64 -9.20 11.56 6.92
N LEU A 65 -9.20 12.82 6.46
CA LEU A 65 -10.35 13.71 6.28
C LEU A 65 -10.21 14.55 5.00
N ALA A 66 -11.31 15.06 4.47
CA ALA A 66 -11.28 16.01 3.35
C ALA A 66 -10.69 17.37 3.77
N THR A 67 -10.17 18.15 2.81
CA THR A 67 -9.60 19.48 3.12
C THR A 67 -10.60 20.44 3.75
N GLY A 68 -11.89 20.34 3.38
CA GLY A 68 -12.97 21.15 3.92
C GLY A 68 -13.75 20.52 5.09
N ASP A 69 -13.45 19.28 5.46
CA ASP A 69 -14.19 18.60 6.53
C ASP A 69 -13.78 19.16 7.89
N ASN A 70 -14.79 19.32 8.75
CA ASN A 70 -14.62 19.71 10.13
C ASN A 70 -15.28 18.66 11.03
N LEU A 71 -14.49 18.06 11.92
CA LEU A 71 -14.97 17.08 12.89
C LEU A 71 -14.86 17.68 14.30
N GLY A 72 -16.00 18.10 14.86
CA GLY A 72 -16.06 18.64 16.22
C GLY A 72 -15.35 19.99 16.41
N GLY A 73 -15.27 20.81 15.36
CA GLY A 73 -14.57 22.10 15.35
C GLY A 73 -13.15 22.03 14.79
N LEU A 74 -12.59 20.83 14.63
CA LEU A 74 -11.21 20.60 14.20
C LEU A 74 -11.12 20.21 12.72
N THR A 75 -10.17 20.81 12.01
CA THR A 75 -9.84 20.47 10.62
C THR A 75 -9.01 19.18 10.55
N ALA A 76 -8.85 18.65 9.34
CA ALA A 76 -7.94 17.53 9.07
C ALA A 76 -6.50 17.79 9.57
N LEU A 77 -6.03 19.03 9.46
CA LEU A 77 -4.68 19.41 9.90
C LEU A 77 -4.59 19.51 11.43
N ASP A 78 -5.66 19.94 12.10
CA ASP A 78 -5.72 19.98 13.57
C ASP A 78 -5.69 18.56 14.14
N LEU A 79 -6.45 17.64 13.54
CA LEU A 79 -6.55 16.24 13.97
C LEU A 79 -5.32 15.40 13.65
N ALA A 80 -4.49 15.82 12.69
CA ALA A 80 -3.22 15.17 12.42
C ALA A 80 -2.22 15.30 13.58
N LEU A 81 -2.52 16.10 14.61
CA LEU A 81 -1.65 16.40 15.75
C LEU A 81 -0.26 16.90 15.34
N THR A 82 -0.17 17.42 14.13
CA THR A 82 1.00 18.09 13.58
C THR A 82 0.61 19.52 13.17
N PRO A 83 0.10 20.34 14.12
CA PRO A 83 -0.25 21.72 13.81
C PRO A 83 0.98 22.42 13.25
N ASN A 84 0.82 23.11 12.11
CA ASN A 84 1.89 23.78 11.37
C ASN A 84 2.98 22.87 10.77
N ALA A 85 2.74 21.57 10.61
CA ALA A 85 3.70 20.73 9.88
C ALA A 85 3.58 20.91 8.38
N SER A 86 4.69 21.32 7.77
CA SER A 86 4.82 21.44 6.33
C SER A 86 4.76 20.07 5.65
N HIS A 87 4.16 20.04 4.46
CA HIS A 87 4.18 18.91 3.55
C HIS A 87 4.55 19.40 2.15
N SER A 88 5.03 18.49 1.32
CA SER A 88 5.31 18.74 -0.09
C SER A 88 4.37 17.89 -0.92
N THR A 89 3.70 18.52 -1.86
CA THR A 89 2.83 17.87 -2.85
C THR A 89 3.58 17.85 -4.16
N VAL A 90 3.67 16.67 -4.78
CA VAL A 90 4.25 16.53 -6.11
C VAL A 90 3.23 15.93 -7.07
N VAL A 91 3.27 16.39 -8.31
CA VAL A 91 2.47 15.86 -9.41
C VAL A 91 3.33 14.88 -10.20
N LEU A 92 2.74 13.73 -10.52
CA LEU A 92 3.39 12.56 -11.08
C LEU A 92 2.68 12.14 -12.37
N ARG A 93 3.48 11.58 -13.28
CA ARG A 93 3.00 10.86 -14.44
C ARG A 93 3.79 9.56 -14.60
N GLY A 94 3.26 8.64 -15.38
CA GLY A 94 3.96 7.38 -15.59
C GLY A 94 3.16 6.40 -16.42
N GLN A 95 3.79 5.25 -16.63
CA GLN A 95 3.16 4.10 -17.22
C GLN A 95 3.66 2.85 -16.51
N LEU A 96 2.75 1.90 -16.31
CA LEU A 96 3.06 0.57 -15.79
C LEU A 96 2.49 -0.45 -16.77
N ALA A 97 3.28 -1.43 -17.17
CA ALA A 97 2.86 -2.54 -18.02
C ALA A 97 1.76 -3.39 -17.36
N ASN A 98 1.93 -3.80 -16.10
CA ASN A 98 1.11 -4.81 -15.46
C ASN A 98 0.62 -4.41 -14.06
N VAL A 99 -0.61 -3.89 -13.99
CA VAL A 99 -1.24 -3.44 -12.73
C VAL A 99 -2.46 -4.28 -12.41
N PHE A 100 -2.52 -4.83 -11.20
CA PHE A 100 -3.70 -5.55 -10.74
C PHE A 100 -4.77 -4.56 -10.26
N ALA A 101 -5.89 -4.48 -10.98
CA ALA A 101 -6.96 -3.55 -10.64
C ALA A 101 -8.05 -4.21 -9.78
N LEU A 102 -8.28 -3.70 -8.56
CA LEU A 102 -9.30 -4.21 -7.63
C LEU A 102 -10.74 -3.86 -8.06
N ASN A 103 -10.92 -3.08 -9.11
CA ASN A 103 -12.21 -2.84 -9.75
C ASN A 103 -12.46 -3.77 -10.96
N ASP A 104 -11.51 -4.65 -11.31
CA ASP A 104 -11.73 -5.67 -12.33
C ASP A 104 -12.31 -6.94 -11.72
N ASP A 105 -13.62 -7.09 -11.84
CA ASP A 105 -14.34 -8.28 -11.39
C ASP A 105 -13.84 -9.58 -12.03
N LYS A 106 -13.34 -9.55 -13.28
CA LYS A 106 -12.81 -10.75 -13.94
C LYS A 106 -11.51 -11.19 -13.27
N ALA A 107 -10.60 -10.26 -12.99
CA ALA A 107 -9.36 -10.53 -12.28
C ALA A 107 -9.63 -11.05 -10.86
N LEU A 108 -10.52 -10.39 -10.12
CA LEU A 108 -10.90 -10.83 -8.76
C LEU A 108 -11.53 -12.23 -8.77
N ASN A 109 -12.37 -12.54 -9.76
CA ASN A 109 -12.95 -13.87 -9.90
C ASN A 109 -11.88 -14.94 -10.19
N ALA A 110 -10.87 -14.62 -11.00
CA ALA A 110 -9.76 -15.53 -11.27
C ALA A 110 -8.96 -15.85 -10.00
N VAL A 111 -8.62 -14.83 -9.20
CA VAL A 111 -7.97 -15.02 -7.89
C VAL A 111 -8.86 -15.87 -6.97
N CYS A 112 -10.15 -15.55 -6.86
CA CYS A 112 -11.08 -16.29 -6.02
C CYS A 112 -11.21 -17.77 -6.44
N ARG A 113 -11.07 -18.08 -7.73
CA ARG A 113 -11.06 -19.46 -8.22
C ARG A 113 -9.88 -20.27 -7.66
N VAL A 114 -8.72 -19.64 -7.49
CA VAL A 114 -7.55 -20.25 -6.85
C VAL A 114 -7.76 -20.38 -5.34
N LEU A 115 -8.17 -19.29 -4.67
CA LEU A 115 -8.43 -19.29 -3.22
C LEU A 115 -9.48 -20.34 -2.81
N ARG A 116 -10.46 -20.60 -3.68
CA ARG A 116 -11.47 -21.65 -3.48
C ARG A 116 -10.90 -23.06 -3.35
N ARG A 117 -9.66 -23.32 -3.76
CA ARG A 117 -9.00 -24.62 -3.62
C ARG A 117 -8.35 -24.80 -2.25
N ILE A 118 -8.05 -23.71 -1.55
CA ILE A 118 -7.43 -23.74 -0.23
C ILE A 118 -8.49 -24.12 0.81
N LYS A 119 -8.23 -25.17 1.58
CA LYS A 119 -9.12 -25.62 2.66
C LYS A 119 -8.66 -25.02 3.99
N MET A 120 -9.61 -24.76 4.88
CA MET A 120 -9.27 -24.37 6.24
C MET A 120 -8.56 -25.54 6.93
N PRO A 121 -7.41 -25.33 7.57
CA PRO A 121 -6.71 -26.39 8.30
C PRO A 121 -7.60 -27.00 9.39
N GLU A 122 -7.58 -28.31 9.54
CA GLU A 122 -8.42 -28.99 10.55
C GLU A 122 -8.16 -28.51 11.97
N ALA A 123 -6.90 -28.18 12.27
CA ALA A 123 -6.51 -27.60 13.56
C ALA A 123 -7.25 -26.28 13.83
N ALA A 124 -7.38 -25.42 12.81
CA ALA A 124 -8.12 -24.17 12.92
C ALA A 124 -9.62 -24.42 13.11
N VAL A 125 -10.20 -25.42 12.42
CA VAL A 125 -11.61 -25.81 12.62
C VAL A 125 -11.86 -26.33 14.04
N ARG A 126 -10.96 -27.17 14.58
CA ARG A 126 -11.06 -27.65 15.96
C ARG A 126 -10.95 -26.51 16.96
N LEU A 127 -10.02 -25.58 16.75
CA LEU A 127 -9.83 -24.43 17.61
C LEU A 127 -11.03 -23.48 17.58
N GLN A 128 -11.59 -23.20 16.41
CA GLN A 128 -12.79 -22.38 16.23
C GLN A 128 -13.98 -22.94 17.03
N LYS A 129 -14.20 -24.26 16.96
CA LYS A 129 -15.24 -24.93 17.76
C LYS A 129 -14.97 -24.81 19.26
N ARG A 130 -13.73 -25.01 19.70
CA ARG A 130 -13.33 -24.93 21.11
C ARG A 130 -13.53 -23.52 21.69
N LEU A 131 -13.18 -22.50 20.91
CA LEU A 131 -13.28 -21.09 21.29
C LEU A 131 -14.69 -20.50 21.05
N LYS A 132 -15.64 -21.30 20.55
CA LYS A 132 -17.02 -20.87 20.22
C LYS A 132 -17.06 -19.66 19.27
N ILE A 133 -16.06 -19.54 18.40
CA ILE A 133 -15.99 -18.48 17.39
C ILE A 133 -16.98 -18.81 16.27
N SER A 134 -17.79 -17.85 15.87
CA SER A 134 -18.77 -18.03 14.79
C SER A 134 -18.08 -18.39 13.47
N SER A 135 -18.73 -19.23 12.66
CA SER A 135 -18.31 -19.52 11.28
C SER A 135 -18.37 -18.29 10.36
N ARG A 136 -19.08 -17.24 10.78
CA ARG A 136 -19.14 -15.95 10.08
C ARG A 136 -17.93 -15.06 10.36
N ASP A 137 -17.26 -15.28 11.49
CA ASP A 137 -16.16 -14.42 11.97
C ASP A 137 -14.79 -14.97 11.55
N ASN A 138 -14.69 -16.29 11.39
CA ASN A 138 -13.50 -16.95 10.86
C ASN A 138 -13.89 -17.81 9.65
N TYR A 139 -13.59 -17.30 8.46
CA TYR A 139 -13.93 -17.90 7.17
C TYR A 139 -12.78 -17.78 6.18
N MET A 140 -12.73 -18.72 5.23
CA MET A 140 -11.86 -18.61 4.06
C MET A 140 -12.51 -17.69 3.03
N ILE A 141 -11.75 -16.78 2.41
CA ILE A 141 -12.23 -15.92 1.33
C ILE A 141 -12.55 -16.77 0.09
N ARG A 142 -13.78 -16.68 -0.44
CA ARG A 142 -14.26 -17.47 -1.58
C ARG A 142 -14.86 -16.64 -2.72
N SER A 143 -15.19 -15.37 -2.50
CA SER A 143 -15.85 -14.52 -3.50
C SER A 143 -15.15 -13.17 -3.69
N PRO A 144 -15.30 -12.54 -4.87
CA PRO A 144 -14.77 -11.20 -5.12
C PRO A 144 -15.23 -10.17 -4.09
N PHE A 145 -16.51 -10.24 -3.68
CA PHE A 145 -17.06 -9.39 -2.63
C PHE A 145 -16.32 -9.56 -1.29
N GLN A 146 -16.11 -10.81 -0.85
CA GLN A 146 -15.37 -11.09 0.39
C GLN A 146 -13.92 -10.62 0.29
N LEU A 147 -13.29 -10.83 -0.87
CA LEU A 147 -11.91 -10.42 -1.13
C LEU A 147 -11.81 -8.89 -1.06
N LYS A 148 -12.57 -8.15 -1.88
CA LYS A 148 -12.57 -6.68 -1.90
C LYS A 148 -12.83 -6.10 -0.50
N ARG A 149 -13.80 -6.64 0.24
CA ARG A 149 -14.08 -6.24 1.62
C ARG A 149 -12.90 -6.47 2.56
N ALA A 150 -12.19 -7.60 2.43
CA ALA A 150 -11.03 -7.89 3.26
C ALA A 150 -9.83 -6.98 2.92
N LEU A 151 -9.60 -6.70 1.63
CA LEU A 151 -8.49 -5.86 1.17
C LEU A 151 -8.68 -4.38 1.55
N LEU A 152 -9.92 -3.90 1.52
CA LEU A 152 -10.29 -2.51 1.78
C LEU A 152 -10.85 -2.27 3.18
N ALA A 153 -10.65 -3.21 4.11
CA ALA A 153 -11.08 -3.05 5.49
C ALA A 153 -10.49 -1.76 6.12
N GLN A 154 -11.32 -0.98 6.82
CA GLN A 154 -10.88 0.28 7.43
C GLN A 154 -9.82 0.05 8.52
N ASN A 155 -10.00 -0.99 9.32
CA ASN A 155 -9.14 -1.39 10.44
C ASN A 155 -8.09 -2.45 10.05
N TRP A 156 -7.60 -2.43 8.81
CA TRP A 156 -6.66 -3.45 8.30
C TRP A 156 -5.39 -3.63 9.16
N ARG A 157 -4.97 -2.58 9.88
CA ARG A 157 -3.81 -2.58 10.78
C ARG A 157 -4.00 -3.39 12.07
N LEU A 158 -5.22 -3.81 12.39
CA LEU A 158 -5.51 -4.51 13.64
C LEU A 158 -4.62 -5.75 13.81
N GLN A 159 -4.58 -6.61 12.79
CA GLN A 159 -3.80 -7.86 12.84
C GLN A 159 -2.29 -7.58 12.91
N PRO A 160 -1.71 -6.73 12.04
CA PRO A 160 -0.28 -6.41 12.12
C PRO A 160 0.14 -5.79 13.44
N VAL A 161 -0.62 -4.82 13.96
CA VAL A 161 -0.19 -4.05 15.14
C VAL A 161 -0.39 -4.84 16.44
N GLN A 162 -1.47 -5.62 16.55
CA GLN A 162 -1.76 -6.35 17.80
C GLN A 162 -1.07 -7.70 17.90
N PHE A 163 -0.84 -8.36 16.76
CA PHE A 163 -0.41 -9.76 16.73
C PHE A 163 0.80 -10.00 15.83
N GLY A 164 1.41 -8.96 15.25
CA GLY A 164 2.52 -9.11 14.29
C GLY A 164 2.13 -9.81 12.98
N MET A 165 0.84 -10.11 12.79
CA MET A 165 0.36 -10.92 11.67
C MET A 165 0.01 -10.05 10.46
N PRO A 166 0.42 -10.43 9.24
CA PRO A 166 0.15 -9.65 8.04
C PRO A 166 -1.36 -9.49 7.81
N ALA A 167 -1.76 -8.30 7.36
CA ALA A 167 -3.13 -8.03 6.97
C ALA A 167 -3.50 -8.82 5.69
N PRO A 168 -4.78 -9.15 5.47
CA PRO A 168 -5.22 -9.81 4.23
C PRO A 168 -4.76 -9.07 2.96
N SER A 169 -4.69 -7.74 2.99
CA SER A 169 -4.19 -6.92 1.89
C SER A 169 -2.69 -7.04 1.64
N GLN A 170 -1.88 -7.24 2.68
CA GLN A 170 -0.44 -7.48 2.56
C GLN A 170 -0.16 -8.88 2.02
N ILE A 171 -0.89 -9.90 2.52
CA ILE A 171 -0.80 -11.27 1.99
C ILE A 171 -1.19 -11.30 0.51
N PHE A 172 -2.29 -10.63 0.16
CA PHE A 172 -2.72 -10.53 -1.23
C PHE A 172 -1.69 -9.80 -2.10
N ALA A 173 -1.18 -8.66 -1.64
CA ALA A 173 -0.16 -7.91 -2.37
C ALA A 173 1.10 -8.75 -2.61
N GLU A 174 1.54 -9.54 -1.63
CA GLU A 174 2.66 -10.47 -1.81
C GLU A 174 2.39 -11.48 -2.94
N LEU A 175 1.19 -12.05 -3.00
CA LEU A 175 0.83 -12.99 -4.07
C LEU A 175 0.81 -12.31 -5.45
N ILE A 176 0.33 -11.06 -5.51
CA ILE A 176 0.27 -10.28 -6.75
C ILE A 176 1.68 -9.87 -7.19
N ARG A 177 2.51 -9.40 -6.27
CA ARG A 177 3.92 -9.05 -6.48
C ARG A 177 4.72 -10.26 -6.96
N ALA A 178 4.57 -11.41 -6.30
CA ALA A 178 5.22 -12.67 -6.69
C ALA A 178 4.75 -13.20 -8.07
N ALA A 179 3.56 -12.78 -8.53
CA ALA A 179 3.07 -13.08 -9.87
C ALA A 179 3.59 -12.12 -10.96
N GLY A 180 4.47 -11.16 -10.62
CA GLY A 180 5.07 -10.23 -11.58
C GLY A 180 4.18 -9.02 -11.90
N PHE A 181 3.24 -8.66 -11.04
CA PHE A 181 2.54 -7.38 -11.17
C PHE A 181 3.37 -6.27 -10.55
N GLU A 182 3.32 -5.09 -11.17
CA GLU A 182 4.07 -3.89 -10.77
C GLU A 182 3.34 -3.06 -9.72
N GLY A 183 2.07 -3.37 -9.47
CA GLY A 183 1.28 -2.68 -8.47
C GLY A 183 -0.16 -3.11 -8.38
N VAL A 184 -0.86 -2.49 -7.43
CA VAL A 184 -2.29 -2.70 -7.17
C VAL A 184 -3.03 -1.36 -7.27
N LEU A 185 -3.98 -1.28 -8.19
CA LEU A 185 -4.92 -0.15 -8.31
C LEU A 185 -6.14 -0.42 -7.44
N TYR A 186 -6.50 0.51 -6.56
CA TYR A 186 -7.58 0.35 -5.60
C TYR A 186 -8.37 1.62 -5.35
N GLU A 187 -9.61 1.47 -4.90
CA GLU A 187 -10.44 2.60 -4.46
C GLU A 187 -9.94 3.11 -3.11
N SER A 188 -9.84 4.44 -2.96
CA SER A 188 -9.54 5.06 -1.67
C SER A 188 -10.56 4.62 -0.62
N THR A 189 -10.08 4.36 0.60
CA THR A 189 -10.97 4.05 1.73
C THR A 189 -11.47 5.32 2.44
N LYS A 190 -11.09 6.50 1.92
CA LYS A 190 -11.31 7.83 2.50
C LYS A 190 -12.06 8.77 1.56
N GLY A 191 -12.29 8.36 0.31
CA GLY A 191 -13.01 9.15 -0.69
C GLY A 191 -13.31 8.35 -1.95
N PRO A 192 -13.93 8.98 -2.97
CA PRO A 192 -14.31 8.31 -4.21
C PRO A 192 -13.15 8.09 -5.20
N GLY A 193 -12.00 8.73 -4.98
CA GLY A 193 -10.84 8.63 -5.87
C GLY A 193 -10.09 7.30 -5.77
N GLN A 194 -9.15 7.11 -6.68
CA GLN A 194 -8.32 5.91 -6.75
C GLN A 194 -6.92 6.13 -6.20
N CYS A 195 -6.31 5.05 -5.74
CA CYS A 195 -4.95 4.98 -5.26
C CYS A 195 -4.21 3.84 -5.95
N LEU A 196 -2.90 3.98 -6.04
CA LEU A 196 -2.02 3.00 -6.66
C LEU A 196 -0.86 2.72 -5.71
N ALA A 197 -0.71 1.44 -5.39
CA ALA A 197 0.41 0.90 -4.65
C ALA A 197 1.37 0.26 -5.68
N ILE A 198 2.53 0.87 -5.90
CA ILE A 198 3.52 0.46 -6.90
C ILE A 198 4.65 -0.27 -6.18
N PHE A 199 5.08 -1.41 -6.72
CA PHE A 199 6.18 -2.22 -6.20
C PHE A 199 7.44 -1.89 -6.99
N PRO A 200 8.37 -1.06 -6.47
CA PRO A 200 9.53 -0.58 -7.24
C PRO A 200 10.39 -1.72 -7.80
N GLU A 201 10.56 -2.79 -7.03
CA GLU A 201 11.36 -3.96 -7.41
C GLU A 201 10.74 -4.81 -8.52
N ALA A 202 9.44 -4.64 -8.79
CA ALA A 202 8.72 -5.40 -9.81
C ALA A 202 8.58 -4.62 -11.13
N LEU A 203 9.08 -3.38 -11.19
CA LEU A 203 8.97 -2.55 -12.39
C LEU A 203 9.67 -3.22 -13.58
N GLU A 204 8.94 -3.33 -14.68
CA GLU A 204 9.43 -3.88 -15.94
C GLU A 204 10.17 -2.82 -16.78
N ASP A 205 10.85 -3.25 -17.84
CA ASP A 205 11.44 -2.32 -18.80
C ASP A 205 10.34 -1.50 -19.48
N GLY A 206 10.58 -0.20 -19.61
CA GLY A 206 9.60 0.77 -20.08
C GLY A 206 8.60 1.27 -19.02
N SER A 207 8.46 0.62 -17.86
CA SER A 207 7.61 1.12 -16.78
C SER A 207 8.31 2.18 -15.94
N TYR A 208 7.58 3.24 -15.58
CA TYR A 208 8.15 4.33 -14.80
C TYR A 208 7.11 5.18 -14.06
N VAL A 209 7.59 5.92 -13.06
CA VAL A 209 6.89 7.00 -12.37
C VAL A 209 7.82 8.20 -12.32
N GLU A 210 7.41 9.37 -12.80
CA GLU A 210 8.26 10.56 -12.82
C GLU A 210 7.53 11.83 -12.38
N LEU A 211 8.32 12.79 -11.90
CA LEU A 211 7.85 14.13 -11.55
C LEU A 211 7.42 14.86 -12.83
N VAL A 212 6.25 15.50 -12.80
CA VAL A 212 5.77 16.34 -13.92
C VAL A 212 6.50 17.68 -13.93
N ASP A 213 6.66 18.29 -12.76
CA ASP A 213 7.24 19.62 -12.61
C ASP A 213 8.77 19.56 -12.45
N PRO A 214 9.49 20.62 -12.84
CA PRO A 214 10.93 20.73 -12.58
C PRO A 214 11.24 20.57 -11.09
N ALA A 215 12.15 19.64 -10.79
CA ALA A 215 12.58 19.38 -9.44
C ALA A 215 13.63 20.41 -8.98
N PRO A 216 13.64 20.83 -7.71
CA PRO A 216 14.76 21.56 -7.13
C PRO A 216 16.09 20.82 -7.33
N GLU A 217 17.18 21.56 -7.52
CA GLU A 217 18.54 21.03 -7.76
C GLU A 217 18.96 19.89 -6.80
N PRO A 218 18.62 19.91 -5.49
CA PRO A 218 19.00 18.83 -4.59
C PRO A 218 18.26 17.49 -4.82
N ILE A 219 17.17 17.46 -5.60
CA ILE A 219 16.44 16.23 -5.91
C ILE A 219 17.22 15.43 -6.97
N LYS A 220 17.82 14.33 -6.54
CA LYS A 220 18.66 13.46 -7.39
C LYS A 220 17.84 12.62 -8.37
N HIS A 221 16.66 12.17 -7.96
CA HIS A 221 15.84 11.26 -8.72
C HIS A 221 14.51 11.91 -9.08
N THR A 222 14.34 12.23 -10.36
CA THR A 222 13.10 12.78 -10.93
C THR A 222 12.23 11.71 -11.58
N ARG A 223 12.75 10.48 -11.72
CA ARG A 223 12.08 9.31 -12.28
C ARG A 223 12.47 8.06 -11.50
N LEU A 224 11.48 7.22 -11.23
CA LEU A 224 11.58 5.86 -10.72
C LEU A 224 11.32 4.90 -11.88
N ASP A 225 12.23 3.97 -12.13
CA ASP A 225 12.08 2.88 -13.09
C ASP A 225 12.91 1.66 -12.65
N CYS A 226 12.93 0.60 -13.47
CA CYS A 226 13.65 -0.63 -13.17
C CYS A 226 15.18 -0.46 -13.06
N THR A 227 15.76 0.63 -13.54
CA THR A 227 17.22 0.86 -13.50
C THR A 227 17.67 1.51 -12.19
N ASN A 228 16.76 2.14 -11.45
CA ASN A 228 17.06 2.89 -10.24
C ASN A 228 16.14 2.55 -9.05
N SER A 229 15.28 1.53 -9.21
CA SER A 229 14.34 1.06 -8.19
C SER A 229 15.03 0.70 -6.86
N ASP A 230 16.20 0.08 -6.91
CA ASP A 230 16.99 -0.27 -5.74
C ASP A 230 17.39 0.98 -4.93
N ALA A 231 17.83 2.04 -5.59
CA ALA A 231 18.22 3.29 -4.93
C ALA A 231 17.03 4.03 -4.29
N LEU A 232 15.82 3.79 -4.80
CA LEU A 232 14.57 4.39 -4.33
C LEU A 232 13.73 3.47 -3.44
N SER A 233 14.19 2.23 -3.21
CA SER A 233 13.55 1.27 -2.31
C SER A 233 13.50 1.75 -0.86
N GLY A 234 14.53 2.50 -0.44
CA GLY A 234 14.63 3.06 0.90
C GLY A 234 15.15 2.10 1.96
N TRP A 235 15.78 0.98 1.57
CA TRP A 235 16.43 0.05 2.51
C TRP A 235 17.49 0.71 3.39
N ASP A 236 18.04 1.85 2.98
CA ASP A 236 19.00 2.61 3.79
C ASP A 236 18.40 3.26 5.03
N ASP A 237 17.09 3.50 5.05
CA ASP A 237 16.38 4.10 6.18
C ASP A 237 16.07 3.07 7.29
N VAL A 238 16.27 1.77 7.03
CA VAL A 238 16.08 0.70 8.01
C VAL A 238 17.40 0.09 8.48
N ALA A 239 17.39 -0.47 9.70
CA ALA A 239 18.56 -1.08 10.32
C ALA A 239 19.14 -2.20 9.43
N LYS A 240 20.47 -2.28 9.33
CA LYS A 240 21.17 -3.22 8.43
C LYS A 240 20.71 -4.68 8.58
N GLN A 241 20.42 -5.11 9.81
CA GLN A 241 19.95 -6.46 10.13
C GLN A 241 18.56 -6.81 9.57
N LEU A 242 17.75 -5.79 9.24
CA LEU A 242 16.40 -5.92 8.70
C LEU A 242 16.36 -5.83 7.16
N ARG A 243 17.52 -5.60 6.53
CA ARG A 243 17.64 -5.51 5.07
C ARG A 243 17.66 -6.92 4.47
N PRO A 244 17.15 -7.10 3.24
CA PRO A 244 17.32 -8.36 2.51
C PRO A 244 18.81 -8.69 2.39
N THR A 245 19.18 -9.95 2.61
CA THR A 245 20.51 -10.44 2.27
C THR A 245 20.63 -10.53 0.75
N ALA A 246 21.63 -9.85 0.18
CA ALA A 246 21.98 -9.94 -1.23
C ALA A 246 22.38 -11.37 -1.65
#